data_AF-A0A8C3NKL0-F1
#
_entry.id   AF-A0A8C3NKL0-F1
#
_cell.length_a   1.000
_cell.length_b   1.000
_cell.length_c   1.000
_cell.angle_alpha   90.00
_cell.angle_beta   90.00
_cell.angle_gamma   90.00
#
_symmetry.space_group_name_H-M   'P 1'
#
loop_
_entity.id
_entity.type
_entity.pdbx_description
1 polymer ?
#
loop_
_entity_poly.entity_id
_entity_poly.type
_entity_poly.pdbx_seq_one_letter_code
_entity_poly.pdbx_strand_id
1 'polypeptide(L)'
;MSPMPTTFLGSALRGTFFFAFGLWWSVRYPLKYLRRKGGAEGQPGRGHTEVFEGAVKAFFALVGILVEQFVPTGPHLQLYSPKTHSWTDLTHWHYSTIYLFFLLSGITDMVSHSPLKLPPGLDRLSLSLALLVEGLLFCFRDYSDAVLDQHLHSLLAVAIFAGALCALLEVFHRDHIILETFRTSSFLLQGSWLWQIGFVLSPPWGGPGWDQTDSSNLLFLTMCFCWHYLGALATVAANAAASRWYEGVLAQCMGWVAKTSTQIQQWAGKSMHQCVMG
;
A
#
# COMPACT_ATOMS: atom_id res chain seq x y z
N MET A 1 -23.68 -0.94 -25.17
CA MET A 1 -24.00 -1.03 -23.73
C MET A 1 -22.91 -0.25 -23.04
N SER A 2 -23.22 0.97 -22.57
CA SER A 2 -22.21 1.86 -21.98
C SER A 2 -21.60 1.17 -20.75
N PRO A 3 -20.26 1.14 -20.60
CA PRO A 3 -19.65 0.64 -19.38
C PRO A 3 -20.25 1.40 -18.18
N MET A 4 -20.54 0.68 -17.10
CA MET A 4 -20.96 1.32 -15.85
C MET A 4 -19.93 2.39 -15.48
N PRO A 5 -20.34 3.66 -15.30
CA PRO A 5 -19.41 4.73 -14.97
C PRO A 5 -18.68 4.38 -13.68
N THR A 6 -17.37 4.64 -13.65
CA THR A 6 -16.54 4.47 -12.46
C THR A 6 -17.12 5.30 -11.33
N THR A 7 -17.72 4.65 -10.33
CA THR A 7 -18.33 5.37 -9.22
C THR A 7 -17.26 6.03 -8.36
N PHE A 8 -17.54 7.24 -7.89
CA PHE A 8 -16.68 7.94 -6.94
C PHE A 8 -16.30 7.04 -5.76
N LEU A 9 -17.30 6.38 -5.17
CA LEU A 9 -17.12 5.51 -4.01
C LEU A 9 -16.18 4.33 -4.31
N GLY A 10 -16.31 3.68 -5.47
CA GLY A 10 -15.44 2.57 -5.85
C GLY A 10 -13.98 3.02 -5.99
N SER A 11 -13.75 4.16 -6.65
CA SER A 11 -12.40 4.72 -6.83
C SER A 11 -11.80 5.20 -5.50
N ALA A 12 -12.58 5.91 -4.68
CA ALA A 12 -12.15 6.39 -3.36
C ALA A 12 -11.86 5.23 -2.39
N LEU A 13 -12.67 4.16 -2.41
CA LEU A 13 -12.45 2.98 -1.56
C LEU A 13 -11.12 2.29 -1.89
N ARG A 14 -10.87 2.00 -3.18
CA ARG A 14 -9.59 1.44 -3.62
C ARG A 14 -8.43 2.37 -3.29
N GLY A 15 -8.60 3.68 -3.55
CA GLY A 15 -7.61 4.69 -3.25
C GLY A 15 -7.23 4.73 -1.77
N THR A 16 -8.22 4.63 -0.89
CA THR A 16 -8.03 4.59 0.56
C THR A 16 -7.21 3.39 0.99
N PHE A 17 -7.44 2.21 0.41
CA PHE A 17 -6.67 1.00 0.72
C PHE A 17 -5.18 1.17 0.37
N PHE A 18 -4.86 1.58 -0.88
CA PHE A 18 -3.49 1.82 -1.29
C PHE A 18 -2.81 2.92 -0.48
N PHE A 19 -3.54 4.01 -0.19
CA PHE A 19 -3.03 5.11 0.60
C PHE A 19 -2.73 4.70 2.05
N ALA A 20 -3.62 3.93 2.68
CA ALA A 20 -3.44 3.43 4.05
C ALA A 20 -2.22 2.50 4.16
N PHE A 21 -2.05 1.57 3.21
CA PHE A 21 -0.86 0.72 3.14
C PHE A 21 0.42 1.55 2.91
N GLY A 22 0.37 2.54 2.02
CA GLY A 22 1.47 3.48 1.81
C GLY A 22 1.84 4.25 3.08
N LEU A 23 0.85 4.78 3.82
CA LEU A 23 1.09 5.48 5.08
C LEU A 23 1.69 4.55 6.13
N TRP A 24 1.12 3.37 6.29
CA TRP A 24 1.62 2.35 7.21
C TRP A 24 3.10 2.01 6.94
N TRP A 25 3.44 1.74 5.68
CA TRP A 25 4.82 1.44 5.27
C TRP A 25 5.77 2.63 5.41
N SER A 26 5.28 3.86 5.20
CA SER A 26 6.09 5.07 5.33
C SER A 26 6.59 5.34 6.75
N VAL A 27 5.92 4.79 7.76
CA VAL A 27 6.37 4.83 9.16
C VAL A 27 7.17 3.57 9.50
N ARG A 28 6.69 2.41 9.05
CA ARG A 28 7.27 1.10 9.39
C ARG A 28 8.71 0.94 8.88
N TYR A 29 9.00 1.27 7.62
CA TYR A 29 10.33 1.02 7.04
C TYR A 29 11.43 1.90 7.62
N PRO A 30 11.25 3.22 7.84
CA PRO A 30 12.22 4.02 8.56
C PRO A 30 12.50 3.50 9.98
N LEU A 31 11.47 3.14 10.75
CA LEU A 31 11.65 2.57 12.10
C LEU A 31 12.43 1.24 12.05
N LYS A 32 12.07 0.35 11.12
CA LYS A 32 12.78 -0.92 10.89
C LYS A 32 14.26 -0.68 10.56
N TYR A 33 14.56 0.30 9.71
CA TYR A 33 15.94 0.66 9.35
C TYR A 33 16.72 1.19 10.57
N LEU A 34 16.13 2.08 11.36
CA LEU A 34 16.78 2.66 12.55
C LEU A 34 17.05 1.61 13.63
N ARG A 35 16.08 0.73 13.92
CA ARG A 35 16.23 -0.32 14.93
C ARG A 35 17.31 -1.34 14.56
N ARG A 36 17.42 -1.68 13.27
CA ARG A 36 18.53 -2.52 12.79
C ARG A 36 19.88 -1.86 12.99
N LYS A 37 19.99 -0.58 12.62
CA LYS A 37 21.23 0.19 12.81
C LYS A 37 21.61 0.32 14.29
N GLY A 38 20.64 0.37 15.20
CA GLY A 38 20.84 0.43 16.65
C GLY A 38 21.13 -0.91 17.33
N GLY A 39 21.31 -2.01 16.59
CA GLY A 39 21.67 -3.32 17.17
C GLY A 39 20.52 -4.07 17.84
N ALA A 40 19.25 -3.68 17.63
CA ALA A 40 18.08 -4.42 18.12
C ALA A 40 17.77 -5.64 17.22
N GLU A 41 18.80 -6.43 16.92
CA GLU A 41 18.78 -7.57 16.02
C GLU A 41 18.23 -8.81 16.73
N GLY A 42 16.91 -8.81 17.01
CA GLY A 42 16.31 -9.95 17.72
C GLY A 42 14.89 -9.78 18.23
N GLN A 43 14.08 -8.85 17.71
CA GLN A 43 12.71 -8.71 18.21
C GLN A 43 11.80 -9.87 17.75
N PRO A 44 11.16 -10.60 18.69
CA PRO A 44 10.29 -11.75 18.39
C PRO A 44 8.95 -11.39 17.71
N GLY A 45 8.69 -10.12 17.41
CA GLY A 45 7.44 -9.63 16.80
C GLY A 45 7.47 -9.45 15.27
N ARG A 46 8.61 -9.65 14.60
CA ARG A 46 8.77 -9.33 13.17
C ARG A 46 7.84 -10.16 12.27
N GLY A 47 7.59 -11.41 12.62
CA GLY A 47 6.65 -12.26 11.86
C GLY A 47 5.18 -11.86 12.03
N HIS A 48 4.78 -11.42 13.23
CA HIS A 48 3.38 -11.12 13.51
C HIS A 48 2.86 -9.92 12.71
N THR A 49 3.70 -8.89 12.54
CA THR A 49 3.31 -7.71 11.75
C THR A 49 3.16 -8.05 10.26
N GLU A 50 4.04 -8.88 9.71
CA GLU A 50 3.94 -9.30 8.29
C GLU A 50 2.72 -10.22 8.08
N VAL A 51 2.44 -11.13 9.01
CA VAL A 51 1.22 -11.98 8.97
C VAL A 51 -0.03 -11.12 9.09
N PHE A 52 -0.05 -10.11 9.96
CA PHE A 52 -1.17 -9.18 10.08
C PHE A 52 -1.39 -8.39 8.79
N GLU A 53 -0.33 -7.86 8.16
CA GLU A 53 -0.42 -7.18 6.87
C GLU A 53 -0.99 -8.10 5.77
N GLY A 54 -0.47 -9.33 5.70
CA GLY A 54 -0.98 -10.34 4.78
C GLY A 54 -2.45 -10.67 5.01
N ALA A 55 -2.87 -10.82 6.27
CA ALA A 55 -4.26 -11.09 6.65
C ALA A 55 -5.20 -9.94 6.29
N VAL A 56 -4.80 -8.69 6.58
CA VAL A 56 -5.57 -7.49 6.20
C VAL A 56 -5.72 -7.42 4.67
N LYS A 57 -4.62 -7.61 3.93
CA LYS A 57 -4.63 -7.62 2.47
C LYS A 57 -5.55 -8.70 1.90
N ALA A 58 -5.43 -9.94 2.39
CA ALA A 58 -6.26 -11.06 1.97
C ALA A 58 -7.75 -10.84 2.29
N PHE A 59 -8.06 -10.34 3.49
CA PHE A 59 -9.43 -10.05 3.90
C PHE A 59 -10.10 -9.02 2.98
N PHE A 60 -9.47 -7.87 2.77
CA PHE A 60 -10.04 -6.82 1.91
C PHE A 60 -10.15 -7.26 0.45
N ALA A 61 -9.17 -8.01 -0.06
CA ALA A 61 -9.24 -8.58 -1.39
C ALA A 61 -10.40 -9.57 -1.55
N LEU A 62 -10.61 -10.45 -0.56
CA LEU A 62 -11.75 -11.37 -0.54
C LEU A 62 -13.09 -10.62 -0.50
N VAL A 63 -13.22 -9.62 0.38
CA VAL A 63 -14.41 -8.76 0.43
C VAL A 63 -14.65 -8.07 -0.92
N GLY A 64 -13.58 -7.56 -1.55
CA GLY A 64 -13.65 -6.97 -2.90
C GLY A 64 -14.21 -7.94 -3.94
N ILE A 65 -13.72 -9.18 -4.00
CA ILE A 65 -14.26 -10.22 -4.89
C ILE A 65 -15.74 -10.45 -4.60
N LEU A 66 -16.12 -10.59 -3.32
CA LEU A 66 -17.50 -10.84 -2.94
C LEU A 66 -18.43 -9.68 -3.36
N VAL A 67 -18.00 -8.44 -3.17
CA VAL A 67 -18.76 -7.25 -3.55
C VAL A 67 -18.92 -7.17 -5.07
N GLU A 68 -17.84 -7.32 -5.84
CA GLU A 68 -17.90 -7.22 -7.31
C GLU A 68 -18.74 -8.35 -7.93
N GLN A 69 -18.71 -9.55 -7.36
CA GLN A 69 -19.41 -10.71 -7.92
C GLN A 69 -20.88 -10.81 -7.46
N PHE A 70 -21.19 -10.42 -6.23
CA PHE A 70 -22.49 -10.72 -5.60
C PHE A 70 -23.33 -9.50 -5.20
N VAL A 71 -22.91 -8.28 -5.55
CA VAL A 71 -23.83 -7.12 -5.54
C VAL A 71 -25.07 -7.45 -6.41
N PRO A 72 -26.28 -6.92 -6.12
CA PRO A 72 -27.49 -7.27 -6.88
C PRO A 72 -27.42 -7.03 -8.40
N THR A 73 -26.50 -6.18 -8.85
CA THR A 73 -26.22 -5.91 -10.27
C THR A 73 -24.99 -6.64 -10.80
N GLY A 74 -24.39 -7.53 -10.00
CA GLY A 74 -23.16 -8.22 -10.33
C GLY A 74 -23.39 -9.44 -11.22
N PRO A 75 -22.32 -10.00 -11.79
CA PRO A 75 -22.40 -11.14 -12.70
C PRO A 75 -22.73 -12.47 -12.00
N HIS A 76 -22.68 -12.56 -10.66
CA HIS A 76 -22.93 -13.78 -9.89
C HIS A 76 -22.13 -14.99 -10.36
N LEU A 77 -20.83 -14.79 -10.64
CA LEU A 77 -19.91 -15.79 -11.23
C LEU A 77 -20.27 -16.24 -12.65
N GLN A 78 -21.23 -15.60 -13.30
CA GLN A 78 -21.54 -15.82 -14.70
C GLN A 78 -20.64 -14.94 -15.58
N LEU A 79 -19.72 -15.56 -16.31
CA LEU A 79 -18.82 -14.84 -17.22
C LEU A 79 -19.44 -14.61 -18.60
N TYR A 80 -20.21 -15.59 -19.07
CA TYR A 80 -20.81 -15.58 -20.39
C TYR A 80 -22.29 -15.95 -20.28
N SER A 81 -23.13 -15.24 -21.03
CA SER A 81 -24.56 -15.52 -21.11
C SER A 81 -24.84 -16.34 -22.37
N PRO A 82 -25.19 -17.63 -22.23
CA PRO A 82 -25.56 -18.45 -23.38
C PRO A 82 -26.81 -17.93 -24.09
N LYS A 83 -27.69 -17.20 -23.38
CA LYS A 83 -28.94 -16.67 -23.93
C LYS A 83 -28.72 -15.48 -24.85
N THR A 84 -27.79 -14.59 -24.48
CA THR A 84 -27.52 -13.35 -25.24
C THR A 84 -26.27 -13.47 -26.11
N HIS A 85 -25.59 -14.61 -26.07
CA HIS A 85 -24.31 -14.86 -26.75
C HIS A 85 -23.26 -13.76 -26.52
N SER A 86 -23.25 -13.20 -25.30
CA SER A 86 -22.42 -12.07 -24.94
C SER A 86 -21.73 -12.27 -23.58
N TRP A 87 -20.60 -11.59 -23.42
CA TRP A 87 -19.93 -11.46 -22.12
C TRP A 87 -20.83 -10.71 -21.13
N THR A 88 -20.79 -11.11 -19.86
CA THR A 88 -21.59 -10.52 -18.78
C THR A 88 -20.71 -9.64 -17.91
N ASP A 89 -20.99 -8.33 -17.91
CA ASP A 89 -20.40 -7.32 -17.02
C ASP A 89 -18.90 -7.47 -16.75
N LEU A 90 -18.09 -7.41 -17.82
CA LEU A 90 -16.64 -7.61 -17.78
C LEU A 90 -15.91 -6.64 -16.83
N THR A 91 -16.49 -5.49 -16.51
CA THR A 91 -15.93 -4.55 -15.51
C THR A 91 -15.85 -5.16 -14.12
N HIS A 92 -16.84 -5.93 -13.68
CA HIS A 92 -16.81 -6.62 -12.39
C HIS A 92 -15.75 -7.74 -12.39
N TRP A 93 -15.61 -8.46 -13.50
CA TRP A 93 -14.57 -9.47 -13.70
C TRP A 93 -13.16 -8.88 -13.74
N HIS A 94 -13.00 -7.68 -14.31
CA HIS A 94 -11.75 -6.94 -14.31
C HIS A 94 -11.30 -6.65 -12.87
N TYR A 95 -12.14 -6.07 -12.03
CA TYR A 95 -11.79 -5.79 -10.63
C TYR A 95 -11.64 -7.07 -9.79
N SER A 96 -12.47 -8.09 -10.03
CA SER A 96 -12.35 -9.39 -9.36
C SER A 96 -11.01 -10.06 -9.64
N THR A 97 -10.50 -9.96 -10.88
CA THR A 97 -9.17 -10.46 -11.24
C THR A 97 -8.08 -9.71 -10.48
N ILE A 98 -8.14 -8.38 -10.41
CA ILE A 98 -7.19 -7.58 -9.62
C ILE A 98 -7.18 -8.06 -8.16
N TYR A 99 -8.35 -8.11 -7.53
CA TYR A 99 -8.48 -8.55 -6.14
C TYR A 99 -8.00 -9.98 -5.92
N LEU A 100 -8.21 -10.90 -6.86
CA LEU A 100 -7.70 -12.27 -6.77
C LEU A 100 -6.17 -12.34 -6.63
N PHE A 101 -5.44 -11.53 -7.39
CA PHE A 101 -3.98 -11.50 -7.28
C PHE A 101 -3.51 -10.83 -5.97
N PHE A 102 -4.21 -9.80 -5.49
CA PHE A 102 -3.93 -9.22 -4.16
C PHE A 102 -4.27 -10.18 -3.01
N LEU A 103 -5.31 -11.00 -3.16
CA LEU A 103 -5.64 -12.09 -2.23
C LEU A 103 -4.50 -13.11 -2.18
N LEU A 104 -4.01 -13.56 -3.33
CA LEU A 104 -2.86 -14.46 -3.42
C LEU A 104 -1.60 -13.84 -2.79
N SER A 105 -1.36 -12.55 -3.00
CA SER A 105 -0.27 -11.83 -2.34
C SER A 105 -0.42 -11.84 -0.82
N GLY A 106 -1.62 -11.57 -0.29
CA GLY A 106 -1.88 -11.59 1.15
C GLY A 106 -1.67 -12.97 1.78
N ILE A 107 -2.14 -14.02 1.10
CA ILE A 107 -1.90 -15.42 1.52
C ILE A 107 -0.39 -15.71 1.51
N THR A 108 0.32 -15.29 0.46
CA THR A 108 1.77 -15.54 0.35
C THR A 108 2.55 -14.85 1.47
N ASP A 109 2.17 -13.62 1.84
CA ASP A 109 2.76 -12.91 2.99
C ASP A 109 2.56 -13.69 4.30
N MET A 110 1.33 -14.19 4.55
CA MET A 110 1.03 -14.99 5.75
C MET A 110 1.83 -16.30 5.78
N VAL A 111 1.85 -17.03 4.66
CA VAL A 111 2.50 -18.35 4.58
C VAL A 111 4.02 -18.23 4.63
N SER A 112 4.60 -17.13 4.13
CA SER A 112 6.06 -16.88 4.16
C SER A 112 6.61 -16.76 5.59
N HIS A 113 5.75 -16.48 6.57
CA HIS A 113 6.08 -16.41 7.99
C HIS A 113 5.56 -17.59 8.81
N SER A 114 4.99 -18.59 8.15
CA SER A 114 4.56 -19.85 8.74
C SER A 114 5.73 -20.87 8.79
N PRO A 115 5.61 -22.01 9.47
CA PRO A 115 6.65 -23.05 9.46
C PRO A 115 6.87 -23.70 8.08
N LEU A 116 6.06 -23.35 7.09
CA LEU A 116 6.24 -23.78 5.70
C LEU A 116 7.50 -23.11 5.13
N LYS A 117 8.49 -23.92 4.75
CA LYS A 117 9.79 -23.49 4.23
C LYS A 117 9.66 -22.93 2.80
N LEU A 118 8.96 -21.80 2.64
CA LEU A 118 8.84 -21.14 1.35
C LEU A 118 10.18 -20.51 0.92
N PRO A 119 10.44 -20.41 -0.41
CA PRO A 119 11.58 -19.68 -0.92
C PRO A 119 11.55 -18.23 -0.41
N PRO A 120 12.65 -17.73 0.16
CA PRO A 120 12.73 -16.33 0.55
C PRO A 120 12.40 -15.42 -0.64
N GLY A 121 11.56 -14.40 -0.44
CA GLY A 121 11.21 -13.40 -1.47
C GLY A 121 9.94 -13.67 -2.25
N LEU A 122 9.29 -14.81 -2.00
CA LEU A 122 8.01 -15.14 -2.62
C LEU A 122 6.92 -14.11 -2.25
N ASP A 123 6.94 -13.60 -1.02
CA ASP A 123 6.14 -12.46 -0.54
C ASP A 123 6.23 -11.26 -1.50
N ARG A 124 7.45 -10.80 -1.78
CA ARG A 124 7.70 -9.64 -2.66
C ARG A 124 7.38 -9.92 -4.11
N LEU A 125 7.69 -11.13 -4.59
CA LEU A 125 7.35 -11.55 -5.95
C LEU A 125 5.84 -11.57 -6.15
N SER A 126 5.08 -12.10 -5.18
CA SER A 126 3.62 -12.13 -5.25
C SER A 126 3.00 -10.74 -5.32
N LEU A 127 3.54 -9.78 -4.54
CA LEU A 127 3.11 -8.40 -4.56
C LEU A 127 3.43 -7.73 -5.90
N SER A 128 4.63 -7.96 -6.43
CA SER A 128 5.03 -7.46 -7.75
C SER A 128 4.11 -7.99 -8.85
N LEU A 129 3.77 -9.28 -8.82
CA LEU A 129 2.83 -9.89 -9.77
C LEU A 129 1.42 -9.30 -9.65
N ALA A 130 0.94 -9.06 -8.43
CA ALA A 130 -0.36 -8.43 -8.22
C ALA A 130 -0.42 -7.02 -8.83
N LEU A 131 0.60 -6.21 -8.59
CA LEU A 131 0.71 -4.87 -9.19
C LEU A 131 0.88 -4.95 -10.71
N LEU A 132 1.64 -5.91 -11.24
CA LEU A 132 1.82 -6.07 -12.68
C LEU A 132 0.49 -6.41 -13.37
N VAL A 133 -0.31 -7.31 -12.79
CA VAL A 133 -1.64 -7.65 -13.30
C VAL A 133 -2.59 -6.46 -13.22
N GLU A 134 -2.56 -5.72 -12.12
CA GLU A 134 -3.34 -4.48 -11.97
C GLU A 134 -3.00 -3.47 -13.06
N GLY A 135 -1.71 -3.16 -13.25
CA GLY A 135 -1.25 -2.22 -14.27
C GLY A 135 -1.59 -2.68 -15.68
N LEU A 136 -1.43 -3.98 -15.97
CA LEU A 136 -1.78 -4.58 -17.25
C LEU A 136 -3.28 -4.43 -17.55
N LEU A 137 -4.14 -4.73 -16.58
CA LEU A 137 -5.59 -4.61 -16.75
C LEU A 137 -5.99 -3.15 -17.02
N PHE A 138 -5.39 -2.17 -16.36
CA PHE A 138 -5.65 -0.75 -16.64
C PHE A 138 -5.15 -0.28 -18.00
N CYS A 139 -4.02 -0.80 -18.49
CA CYS A 139 -3.49 -0.47 -19.82
C CYS A 139 -4.37 -0.96 -20.96
N PHE A 140 -4.99 -2.15 -20.81
CA PHE A 140 -5.80 -2.78 -21.86
C PHE A 140 -7.30 -2.66 -21.62
N ARG A 141 -7.73 -1.75 -20.74
CA ARG A 141 -9.14 -1.37 -20.63
C ARG A 141 -9.54 -0.59 -21.88
N ASP A 142 -10.74 -0.86 -22.39
CA ASP A 142 -11.31 -0.11 -23.50
C ASP A 142 -11.80 1.27 -23.02
N TYR A 143 -11.22 2.33 -23.57
CA TYR A 143 -11.55 3.73 -23.30
C TYR A 143 -12.00 4.47 -24.58
N SER A 144 -12.45 3.74 -25.60
CA SER A 144 -12.65 4.22 -26.99
C SER A 144 -13.36 5.57 -27.15
N ASP A 145 -14.18 6.00 -26.19
CA ASP A 145 -14.91 7.27 -26.22
C ASP A 145 -14.61 8.23 -25.03
N ALA A 146 -13.58 7.96 -24.21
CA ALA A 146 -13.29 8.70 -22.97
C ALA A 146 -11.79 9.04 -22.82
N VAL A 147 -11.32 10.05 -23.56
CA VAL A 147 -9.91 10.47 -23.59
C VAL A 147 -9.38 10.84 -22.19
N LEU A 148 -10.20 11.51 -21.37
CA LEU A 148 -9.80 11.89 -20.01
C LEU A 148 -9.67 10.66 -19.10
N ASP A 149 -10.60 9.71 -19.23
CA ASP A 149 -10.59 8.46 -18.47
C ASP A 149 -9.33 7.64 -18.79
N GLN A 150 -8.99 7.54 -20.09
CA GLN A 150 -7.77 6.89 -20.56
C GLN A 150 -6.52 7.55 -19.98
N HIS A 151 -6.44 8.89 -20.03
CA HIS A 151 -5.27 9.63 -19.56
C HIS A 151 -5.07 9.45 -18.05
N LEU A 152 -6.14 9.59 -17.27
CA LEU A 152 -6.15 9.39 -15.83
C LEU A 152 -5.64 8.01 -15.41
N HIS A 153 -6.15 6.95 -16.06
CA HIS A 153 -5.75 5.59 -15.75
C HIS A 153 -4.37 5.23 -16.31
N SER A 154 -3.93 5.86 -17.40
CA SER A 154 -2.55 5.73 -17.89
C SER A 154 -1.54 6.29 -16.88
N LEU A 155 -1.82 7.45 -16.29
CA LEU A 155 -1.01 8.01 -15.19
C LEU A 155 -1.01 7.09 -13.97
N LEU A 156 -2.17 6.51 -13.61
CA LEU A 156 -2.25 5.51 -12.55
C LEU A 156 -1.35 4.30 -12.86
N ALA A 157 -1.39 3.78 -14.09
CA ALA A 157 -0.58 2.65 -14.52
C ALA A 157 0.93 2.91 -14.36
N VAL A 158 1.40 4.15 -14.63
CA VAL A 158 2.80 4.54 -14.39
C VAL A 158 3.19 4.34 -12.92
N ALA A 159 2.33 4.79 -11.98
CA ALA A 159 2.57 4.60 -10.54
C ALA A 159 2.53 3.11 -10.14
N ILE A 160 1.66 2.32 -10.77
CA ILE A 160 1.56 0.87 -10.55
C ILE A 160 2.81 0.15 -11.01
N PHE A 161 3.28 0.39 -12.23
CA PHE A 161 4.49 -0.25 -12.76
C PHE A 161 5.75 0.16 -11.99
N ALA A 162 5.84 1.41 -11.53
CA ALA A 162 6.94 1.84 -10.67
C ALA A 162 6.97 1.04 -9.35
N GLY A 163 5.81 0.86 -8.71
CA GLY A 163 5.67 0.02 -7.53
C GLY A 163 5.98 -1.46 -7.79
N ALA A 164 5.49 -2.01 -8.93
CA ALA A 164 5.73 -3.38 -9.34
C ALA A 164 7.21 -3.68 -9.58
N LEU A 165 7.92 -2.75 -10.22
CA LEU A 165 9.36 -2.84 -10.48
C LEU A 165 10.15 -2.78 -9.16
N CYS A 166 9.81 -1.87 -8.25
CA CYS A 166 10.46 -1.81 -6.94
C CYS A 166 10.25 -3.10 -6.14
N ALA A 167 9.01 -3.60 -6.09
CA ALA A 167 8.68 -4.87 -5.43
C ALA A 167 9.45 -6.06 -6.05
N LEU A 168 9.61 -6.08 -7.38
CA LEU A 168 10.40 -7.10 -8.07
C LEU A 168 11.89 -7.03 -7.70
N LEU A 169 12.46 -5.83 -7.72
CA LEU A 169 13.86 -5.62 -7.36
C LEU A 169 14.15 -6.01 -5.90
N GLU A 170 13.19 -5.82 -5.00
CA GLU A 170 13.28 -6.26 -3.60
C GLU A 170 13.36 -7.79 -3.45
N VAL A 171 12.93 -8.58 -4.45
CA VAL A 171 13.11 -10.04 -4.44
C VAL A 171 14.60 -10.40 -4.35
N PHE A 172 15.43 -9.66 -5.09
CA PHE A 172 16.88 -9.83 -5.14
C PHE A 172 17.60 -8.99 -4.07
N HIS A 173 17.13 -7.77 -3.82
CA HIS A 173 17.75 -6.80 -2.91
C HIS A 173 16.86 -6.55 -1.68
N ARG A 174 16.73 -7.57 -0.82
CA ARG A 174 15.86 -7.49 0.36
C ARG A 174 16.27 -6.39 1.33
N ASP A 175 15.26 -5.77 1.93
CA ASP A 175 15.39 -4.74 2.96
C ASP A 175 16.24 -3.53 2.52
N HIS A 176 16.31 -3.28 1.21
CA HIS A 176 16.97 -2.11 0.66
C HIS A 176 16.07 -0.88 0.82
N ILE A 177 16.40 -0.01 1.77
CA ILE A 177 15.55 1.11 2.19
C ILE A 177 15.12 2.03 1.05
N ILE A 178 15.95 2.20 0.02
CA ILE A 178 15.61 3.04 -1.14
C ILE A 178 14.48 2.39 -1.96
N LEU A 179 14.53 1.07 -2.18
CA LEU A 179 13.48 0.35 -2.91
C LEU A 179 12.18 0.33 -2.11
N GLU A 180 12.27 0.07 -0.81
CA GLU A 180 11.14 0.12 0.11
C GLU A 180 10.50 1.54 0.11
N THR A 181 11.31 2.60 0.04
CA THR A 181 10.86 4.00 -0.03
C THR A 181 10.14 4.31 -1.35
N PHE A 182 10.70 3.91 -2.50
CA PHE A 182 10.06 4.13 -3.80
C PHE A 182 8.78 3.33 -3.97
N ARG A 183 8.74 2.08 -3.50
CA ARG A 183 7.48 1.31 -3.48
C ARG A 183 6.44 1.99 -2.60
N THR A 184 6.84 2.46 -1.43
CA THR A 184 5.94 3.15 -0.49
C THR A 184 5.37 4.44 -1.09
N SER A 185 6.21 5.29 -1.71
CA SER A 185 5.73 6.50 -2.38
C SER A 185 4.82 6.19 -3.58
N SER A 186 5.07 5.09 -4.29
CA SER A 186 4.20 4.62 -5.37
C SER A 186 2.81 4.23 -4.88
N PHE A 187 2.69 3.58 -3.72
CA PHE A 187 1.39 3.25 -3.11
C PHE A 187 0.62 4.48 -2.64
N LEU A 188 1.31 5.45 -2.03
CA LEU A 188 0.71 6.74 -1.68
C LEU A 188 0.22 7.50 -2.92
N LEU A 189 1.01 7.47 -4.01
CA LEU A 189 0.63 8.06 -5.28
C LEU A 189 -0.60 7.38 -5.89
N GLN A 190 -0.60 6.04 -5.99
CA GLN A 190 -1.77 5.28 -6.46
C GLN A 190 -3.03 5.62 -5.65
N GLY A 191 -2.90 5.60 -4.31
CA GLY A 191 -4.02 5.85 -3.42
C GLY A 191 -4.61 7.24 -3.58
N SER A 192 -3.78 8.28 -3.53
CA SER A 192 -4.23 9.66 -3.71
C SER A 192 -4.70 9.95 -5.14
N TRP A 193 -4.13 9.28 -6.14
CA TRP A 193 -4.54 9.44 -7.54
C TRP A 193 -5.88 8.76 -7.83
N LEU A 194 -6.17 7.60 -7.23
CA LEU A 194 -7.49 6.97 -7.33
C LEU A 194 -8.60 7.86 -6.75
N TRP A 195 -8.31 8.64 -5.71
CA TRP A 195 -9.20 9.71 -5.25
C TRP A 195 -9.39 10.79 -6.32
N GLN A 196 -8.30 11.27 -6.94
CA GLN A 196 -8.37 12.24 -8.03
C GLN A 196 -9.20 11.72 -9.22
N ILE A 197 -9.05 10.45 -9.61
CA ILE A 197 -9.86 9.78 -10.63
C ILE A 197 -11.34 9.84 -10.24
N GLY A 198 -11.67 9.50 -8.99
CA GLY A 198 -13.02 9.60 -8.46
C GLY A 198 -13.59 11.01 -8.62
N PHE A 199 -12.85 12.05 -8.21
CA PHE A 199 -13.29 13.44 -8.31
C PHE A 199 -13.50 13.92 -9.75
N VAL A 200 -12.64 13.50 -10.68
CA VAL A 200 -12.70 13.97 -12.07
C VAL A 200 -13.81 13.27 -12.84
N LEU A 201 -13.94 11.94 -12.70
CA LEU A 201 -14.92 11.15 -13.46
C LEU A 201 -16.31 11.13 -12.83
N SER A 202 -16.39 11.26 -11.51
CA SER A 202 -17.63 11.24 -10.74
C SER A 202 -17.63 12.32 -9.64
N PRO A 203 -17.80 13.61 -9.97
CA PRO A 203 -17.80 14.68 -8.98
C PRO A 203 -18.83 14.43 -7.87
N PRO A 204 -18.41 14.26 -6.60
CA PRO A 204 -19.31 13.80 -5.53
C PRO A 204 -20.39 14.82 -5.14
N TRP A 205 -20.21 16.09 -5.50
CA TRP A 205 -21.13 17.18 -5.18
C TRP A 205 -21.98 17.63 -6.39
N GLY A 206 -22.01 16.84 -7.47
CA GLY A 206 -22.80 17.17 -8.66
C GLY A 206 -22.33 18.43 -9.39
N GLY A 207 -21.04 18.79 -9.24
CA GLY A 207 -20.42 19.88 -10.00
C GLY A 207 -20.38 19.56 -11.51
N PRO A 208 -20.11 20.57 -12.36
CA PRO A 208 -19.97 20.34 -13.79
C PRO A 208 -18.87 19.32 -14.07
N GLY A 209 -19.15 18.37 -14.96
CA GLY A 209 -18.17 17.38 -15.41
C GLY A 209 -17.03 18.02 -16.19
N TRP A 210 -15.89 17.32 -16.24
CA TRP A 210 -14.73 17.77 -17.00
C TRP A 210 -14.94 17.56 -18.50
N ASP A 211 -14.55 18.55 -19.30
CA ASP A 211 -14.62 18.48 -20.76
C ASP A 211 -13.57 17.48 -21.29
N GLN A 212 -14.05 16.42 -21.96
CA GLN A 212 -13.24 15.35 -22.55
C GLN A 212 -12.44 15.82 -23.78
N THR A 213 -12.84 16.93 -24.39
CA THR A 213 -12.24 17.47 -25.62
C THR A 213 -11.20 18.56 -25.35
N ASP A 214 -11.17 19.12 -24.14
CA ASP A 214 -10.21 20.15 -23.76
C ASP A 214 -8.85 19.54 -23.39
N SER A 215 -7.88 19.70 -24.29
CA SER A 215 -6.50 19.26 -24.09
C SER A 215 -5.80 19.93 -22.88
N SER A 216 -6.28 21.10 -22.43
CA SER A 216 -5.79 21.78 -21.23
C SER A 216 -6.02 20.93 -19.98
N ASN A 217 -7.11 20.15 -19.93
CA ASN A 217 -7.39 19.24 -18.83
C ASN A 217 -6.35 18.13 -18.73
N LEU A 218 -5.87 17.60 -19.86
CA LEU A 218 -4.82 16.58 -19.90
C LEU A 218 -3.49 17.11 -19.36
N LEU A 219 -3.12 18.34 -19.77
CA LEU A 219 -1.92 19.01 -19.27
C LEU A 219 -2.03 19.27 -17.76
N PHE A 220 -3.15 19.82 -17.31
CA PHE A 220 -3.41 20.07 -15.89
C PHE A 220 -3.33 18.79 -15.06
N LEU A 221 -3.97 17.70 -15.49
CA LEU A 221 -3.93 16.43 -14.78
C LEU A 221 -2.53 15.83 -14.72
N THR A 222 -1.72 15.99 -15.77
CA THR A 222 -0.32 15.56 -15.75
C THR A 222 0.48 16.34 -14.70
N MET A 223 0.30 17.66 -14.62
CA MET A 223 0.93 18.48 -13.58
C MET A 223 0.42 18.10 -12.18
N CYS A 224 -0.89 17.89 -12.03
CA CYS A 224 -1.53 17.46 -10.79
C CYS A 224 -0.95 16.12 -10.32
N PHE A 225 -0.76 15.15 -11.21
CA PHE A 225 -0.13 13.87 -10.90
C PHE A 225 1.29 14.04 -10.32
N CYS A 226 2.09 14.93 -10.92
CA CYS A 226 3.42 15.26 -10.39
C CYS A 226 3.34 15.91 -8.99
N TRP A 227 2.34 16.75 -8.73
CA TRP A 227 2.12 17.33 -7.40
C TRP A 227 1.71 16.28 -6.37
N HIS A 228 0.84 15.33 -6.75
CA HIS A 228 0.52 14.17 -5.91
C HIS A 228 1.78 13.37 -5.56
N TYR A 229 2.68 13.15 -6.54
CA TYR A 229 3.92 12.44 -6.27
C TYR A 229 4.87 13.23 -5.36
N LEU A 230 4.97 14.55 -5.54
CA LEU A 230 5.71 15.41 -4.62
C LEU A 230 5.14 15.32 -3.20
N GLY A 231 3.81 15.31 -3.05
CA GLY A 231 3.13 15.10 -1.77
C GLY A 231 3.42 13.73 -1.14
N ALA A 232 3.45 12.67 -1.95
CA ALA A 232 3.82 11.32 -1.51
C ALA A 232 5.27 11.28 -1.00
N LEU A 233 6.22 11.89 -1.72
CA LEU A 233 7.61 12.00 -1.30
C LEU A 233 7.77 12.82 -0.01
N ALA A 234 7.07 13.95 0.09
CA ALA A 234 7.06 14.77 1.30
C ALA A 234 6.51 14.00 2.50
N THR A 235 5.45 13.21 2.31
CA THR A 235 4.86 12.35 3.35
C THR A 235 5.87 11.32 3.85
N VAL A 236 6.55 10.61 2.94
CA VAL A 236 7.58 9.63 3.33
C VAL A 236 8.75 10.30 4.04
N ALA A 237 9.20 11.47 3.56
CA ALA A 237 10.29 12.22 4.19
C ALA A 237 9.91 12.71 5.60
N ALA A 238 8.69 13.24 5.77
CA ALA A 238 8.18 13.68 7.07
C ALA A 238 8.08 12.52 8.06
N ASN A 239 7.54 11.37 7.63
CA ASN A 239 7.42 10.18 8.49
C ASN A 239 8.80 9.57 8.83
N ALA A 240 9.76 9.62 7.90
CA ALA A 240 11.13 9.21 8.18
C ALA A 240 11.81 10.14 9.20
N ALA A 241 11.62 11.45 9.10
CA ALA A 241 12.14 12.43 10.05
C ALA A 241 11.50 12.26 11.43
N ALA A 242 10.17 12.09 11.49
CA ALA A 242 9.44 11.83 12.73
C ALA A 242 9.90 10.51 13.40
N SER A 243 10.11 9.45 12.62
CA SER A 243 10.61 8.17 13.12
C SER A 243 12.01 8.30 13.73
N ARG A 244 12.90 9.09 13.10
CA ARG A 244 14.24 9.39 13.64
C ARG A 244 14.17 10.16 14.94
N TRP A 245 13.31 11.18 14.99
CA TRP A 245 13.08 11.97 16.19
C TRP A 245 12.59 11.08 17.34
N TYR A 246 11.58 10.24 17.09
CA TYR A 246 11.01 9.33 18.07
C TYR A 246 12.05 8.34 18.64
N GLU A 247 12.82 7.67 17.80
CA GLU A 247 13.86 6.73 18.26
C GLU A 247 14.99 7.48 19.00
N GLY A 248 15.30 8.72 18.62
CA GLY A 248 16.25 9.57 19.34
C GLY A 248 15.79 9.92 20.76
N VAL A 249 14.53 10.32 20.92
CA VAL A 249 13.92 10.59 22.24
C VAL A 249 13.87 9.31 23.08
N LEU A 250 13.47 8.19 22.49
CA LEU A 250 13.41 6.90 23.18
C LEU A 250 14.78 6.47 23.70
N ALA A 251 15.83 6.60 22.88
CA ALA A 251 17.20 6.28 23.28
C ALA A 251 17.68 7.17 24.45
N GLN A 252 17.35 8.46 24.44
CA GLN A 252 17.65 9.36 25.54
C GLN A 252 16.95 8.92 26.84
N CYS A 253 15.64 8.65 26.78
CA CYS A 253 14.87 8.18 27.94
C CYS A 253 15.44 6.88 28.52
N MET A 254 15.77 5.90 27.66
CA MET A 254 16.37 4.63 28.09
C MET A 254 17.75 4.84 28.74
N GLY A 255 18.56 5.75 28.21
CA GLY A 255 19.84 6.13 28.80
C GLY A 255 19.69 6.77 30.19
N TRP A 256 18.69 7.63 30.37
CA TRP A 256 18.35 8.20 31.68
C TRP A 256 17.95 7.11 32.68
N VAL A 257 17.03 6.23 32.31
CA VAL A 257 16.57 5.11 33.16
C VAL A 257 17.73 4.21 33.56
N ALA A 258 18.61 3.83 32.62
CA ALA A 258 19.77 2.99 32.90
C ALA A 258 20.74 3.65 33.89
N LYS A 259 21.01 4.96 33.70
CA LYS A 259 21.87 5.73 34.59
C LYS A 259 21.29 5.82 36.00
N THR A 260 20.00 6.11 36.13
CA THR A 260 19.31 6.18 37.42
C THR A 260 19.29 4.82 38.12
N SER A 261 19.01 3.73 37.39
CA SER A 261 19.07 2.36 37.92
C SER A 261 20.46 2.03 38.48
N THR A 262 21.51 2.39 37.75
CA THR A 262 22.90 2.16 38.17
C THR A 262 23.24 2.95 39.44
N GLN A 263 22.80 4.22 39.52
CA GLN A 263 22.99 5.05 40.71
C GLN A 263 22.26 4.49 41.94
N ILE A 264 21.02 4.01 41.77
CA ILE A 264 20.24 3.39 42.85
C ILE A 264 20.94 2.12 43.35
N GLN A 265 21.43 1.26 42.45
CA GLN A 265 22.17 0.05 42.83
C GLN A 265 23.47 0.37 43.59
N GLN A 266 24.22 1.39 43.15
CA GLN A 266 25.44 1.84 43.84
C GLN A 266 25.13 2.40 45.23
N TRP A 267 24.05 3.18 45.36
CA TRP A 267 23.63 3.73 46.65
C TRP A 267 23.20 2.61 47.61
N ALA A 268 22.34 1.69 47.16
CA ALA A 268 21.89 0.55 47.95
C ALA A 268 23.05 -0.34 48.42
N GLY A 269 24.03 -0.61 47.54
CA GLY A 269 25.23 -1.37 47.89
C GLY A 269 26.07 -0.68 48.97
N LYS A 270 26.27 0.64 48.88
CA LYS A 270 27.00 1.41 49.91
C LYS A 270 26.26 1.42 51.26
N SER A 271 24.94 1.62 51.25
CA SER A 271 24.13 1.63 52.48
C SER A 271 24.13 0.27 53.19
N MET A 272 24.05 -0.83 52.44
CA MET A 272 24.10 -2.18 53.00
C MET A 272 25.47 -2.50 53.62
N HIS A 273 26.56 -2.06 52.98
CA HIS A 273 27.91 -2.24 53.52
C HIS A 273 28.16 -1.43 54.80
N GLN A 274 27.53 -0.27 54.95
CA GLN A 274 27.55 0.51 56.20
C GLN A 274 26.75 -0.16 57.32
N CYS A 275 25.62 -0.80 56.99
CA CYS A 275 24.75 -1.45 57.98
C CYS A 275 25.32 -2.77 58.53
N VAL A 276 26.21 -3.45 57.79
CA VAL A 276 26.86 -4.70 58.22
C VAL A 276 28.13 -4.45 59.06
N MET A 277 28.74 -3.27 58.93
CA MET A 277 30.03 -2.94 59.57
C MET A 277 29.87 -2.07 60.84
N GLY A 278 28.65 -1.69 61.20
CA GLY A 278 28.32 -0.96 62.44
C GLY A 278 27.58 -1.86 63.41
#